data_AF-A0A9Q1QPU2-F1
#
_entry.id   AF-A0A9Q1QPU2-F1
#
_cell.length_a   1.000
_cell.length_b   1.000
_cell.length_c   1.000
_cell.angle_alpha   90.00
_cell.angle_beta   90.00
_cell.angle_gamma   90.00
#
_symmetry.space_group_name_H-M   'P 1'
#
loop_
_entity.id
_entity.type
_entity.pdbx_description
1 polymer ?
#
loop_
_entity_poly.entity_id
_entity_poly.type
_entity_poly.pdbx_seq_one_letter_code
_entity_poly.pdbx_strand_id
1 'polypeptide(L)'
;MSSYKSAINLPSLTKAQERESTHTINQPLLAKKPSIGHQQMQHEDHPHPQKTHLTLAINEARSIANIALPLILTGLLLYSRSMISMLFLGQIGELALAGGSLAIGFANITGYSILSGLAMGMEPICGQAFGAKRHKLLGLVLQRTVLLLLLASIPISFLWINMKKILLFCRQDRDVAQEAQSYILVTLPDLIAQSLLHPIRIYLRAQSITLPLTYCAALAILLHIPITYILVFHIKLGIKGIALAMFFSVMVREIWASFFTDDLEIIALTSAVLPIIGLCELGNSPQTTGCGVLRGSARPKLAAHINLGCFYFVGMPAAVWLGFYGGFEFKGLWLGLLAAQGSCVVTMLVAFARTDWKVQAHRAQELTRSCGGGDGGGGEGGGGEGDCCMGCHSSADFESLG
;
A
#
# COMPACT_ATOMS: atom_id res chain seq x y z
N MET A 1 -54.42 47.90 11.99
CA MET A 1 -55.32 46.98 12.72
C MET A 1 -54.52 46.41 13.90
N SER A 2 -54.88 46.84 15.12
CA SER A 2 -54.46 46.41 16.49
C SER A 2 -52.98 46.09 16.74
N SER A 3 -52.13 46.87 17.42
CA SER A 3 -52.22 47.64 18.70
C SER A 3 -52.11 46.78 19.98
N TYR A 4 -51.35 47.34 20.94
CA TYR A 4 -51.16 47.05 22.39
C TYR A 4 -49.90 46.27 22.80
N LYS A 5 -49.18 46.61 23.90
CA LYS A 5 -48.73 47.86 24.56
C LYS A 5 -47.86 47.42 25.76
N SER A 6 -46.87 48.24 26.06
CA SER A 6 -45.97 48.28 27.25
C SER A 6 -46.61 48.08 28.64
N ALA A 7 -45.83 47.56 29.60
CA ALA A 7 -45.58 48.09 30.98
C ALA A 7 -44.85 47.02 31.83
N ILE A 8 -43.56 47.17 32.18
CA ILE A 8 -42.99 47.79 33.41
C ILE A 8 -43.59 47.27 34.72
N ASN A 9 -42.77 46.60 35.55
CA ASN A 9 -42.71 46.86 36.99
C ASN A 9 -41.38 46.37 37.61
N LEU A 10 -40.73 47.31 38.30
CA LEU A 10 -39.58 47.17 39.18
C LEU A 10 -39.96 47.85 40.50
N PRO A 11 -39.55 47.32 41.66
CA PRO A 11 -39.31 48.15 42.85
C PRO A 11 -37.82 48.04 43.24
N SER A 12 -37.00 49.10 43.11
CA SER A 12 -36.66 50.12 44.16
C SER A 12 -36.06 49.51 45.45
N LEU A 13 -34.73 49.51 45.61
CA LEU A 13 -33.89 50.57 46.23
C LEU A 13 -34.29 50.97 47.67
N THR A 14 -33.42 50.62 48.62
CA THR A 14 -33.07 51.45 49.78
C THR A 14 -31.63 51.09 50.15
N LYS A 15 -30.67 51.98 49.82
CA LYS A 15 -29.94 52.87 50.75
C LYS A 15 -29.19 52.12 51.85
N ALA A 16 -27.99 52.45 52.28
CA ALA A 16 -26.89 53.31 51.88
C ALA A 16 -25.88 53.12 53.04
N GLN A 17 -24.58 53.27 52.75
CA GLN A 17 -23.52 53.56 53.73
C GLN A 17 -23.29 52.59 54.90
N GLU A 18 -22.17 51.88 54.82
CA GLU A 18 -21.05 52.22 55.71
C GLU A 18 -19.73 51.96 54.99
N ARG A 19 -19.01 53.06 54.75
CA ARG A 19 -17.64 53.07 54.24
C ARG A 19 -16.87 53.88 55.26
N GLU A 20 -16.14 53.21 56.15
CA GLU A 20 -15.10 53.88 56.92
C GLU A 20 -13.77 53.14 56.78
N SER A 21 -12.89 53.85 56.07
CA SER A 21 -11.45 53.77 56.00
C SER A 21 -10.71 53.07 57.15
N THR A 22 -9.94 52.03 56.82
CA THR A 22 -8.52 52.00 57.21
C THR A 22 -7.70 51.25 56.16
N HIS A 23 -7.19 51.98 55.17
CA HIS A 23 -6.15 51.48 54.27
C HIS A 23 -4.84 51.34 55.07
N THR A 24 -4.46 50.12 55.44
CA THR A 24 -3.08 49.81 55.82
C THR A 24 -2.33 49.41 54.54
N ILE A 25 -1.64 50.39 53.97
CA ILE A 25 -0.65 50.21 52.91
C ILE A 25 0.50 49.42 53.52
N ASN A 26 0.52 48.09 53.39
CA ASN A 26 1.71 47.20 53.46
C ASN A 26 1.30 45.71 53.45
N GLN A 27 0.66 45.21 52.38
CA GLN A 27 0.59 43.76 52.13
C GLN A 27 0.83 43.45 50.63
N PRO A 28 1.75 42.53 50.29
CA PRO A 28 2.02 42.16 48.92
C PRO A 28 0.94 41.22 48.34
N LEU A 29 0.47 41.53 47.13
CA LEU A 29 -0.52 40.82 46.31
C LEU A 29 0.01 39.50 45.68
N LEU A 30 0.66 38.64 46.47
CA LEU A 30 1.12 37.33 46.00
C LEU A 30 0.69 36.24 46.98
N ALA A 31 -0.21 35.37 46.51
CA ALA A 31 -0.65 34.20 47.25
C ALA A 31 0.54 33.27 47.55
N LYS A 32 0.67 32.89 48.82
CA LYS A 32 1.65 31.93 49.35
C LYS A 32 1.63 30.62 48.54
N LYS A 33 2.82 30.20 48.09
CA LYS A 33 3.10 28.85 47.59
C LYS A 33 2.96 27.84 48.77
N PRO A 34 2.18 26.76 48.66
CA PRO A 34 2.12 25.77 49.74
C PRO A 34 3.41 24.97 49.80
N SER A 35 3.87 24.74 51.02
CA SER A 35 5.01 23.91 51.41
C SER A 35 4.86 22.46 50.96
N ILE A 36 5.91 21.89 50.39
CA ILE A 36 6.03 20.46 50.06
C ILE A 36 6.16 19.68 51.38
N GLY A 37 5.04 19.18 51.89
CA GLY A 37 5.04 18.06 52.82
C GLY A 37 5.14 16.75 52.02
N HIS A 38 5.93 15.80 52.50
CA HIS A 38 5.96 14.44 51.97
C HIS A 38 4.58 13.79 52.09
N GLN A 39 3.79 13.88 51.03
CA GLN A 39 2.55 13.14 50.88
C GLN A 39 2.88 11.91 50.04
N GLN A 40 3.07 10.80 50.74
CA GLN A 40 3.19 9.47 50.18
C GLN A 40 1.97 9.23 49.28
N MET A 41 2.18 9.14 47.96
CA MET A 41 1.14 8.75 47.02
C MET A 41 0.77 7.29 47.32
N GLN A 42 -0.29 7.10 48.11
CA GLN A 42 -1.04 5.85 48.09
C GLN A 42 -1.63 5.70 46.69
N HIS A 43 -1.08 4.75 45.95
CA HIS A 43 -1.64 4.27 44.70
C HIS A 43 -2.99 3.62 45.04
N GLU A 44 -4.09 4.37 44.94
CA GLU A 44 -5.41 3.74 44.85
C GLU A 44 -5.47 3.01 43.50
N ASP A 45 -5.29 1.69 43.57
CA ASP A 45 -5.40 0.77 42.46
C ASP A 45 -6.89 0.59 42.15
N HIS A 46 -7.47 1.54 41.42
CA HIS A 46 -8.75 1.30 40.76
C HIS A 46 -8.54 0.15 39.77
N PRO A 47 -9.25 -0.98 39.89
CA PRO A 47 -9.11 -2.06 38.93
C PRO A 47 -9.61 -1.55 37.58
N HIS A 48 -8.68 -1.22 36.69
CA HIS A 48 -8.98 -1.10 35.28
C HIS A 48 -9.68 -2.39 34.86
N PRO A 49 -10.89 -2.35 34.27
CA PRO A 49 -11.54 -3.56 33.80
C PRO A 49 -10.56 -4.25 32.86
N GLN A 50 -10.09 -5.44 33.24
CA GLN A 50 -9.24 -6.27 32.41
C GLN A 50 -9.98 -6.45 31.09
N LYS A 51 -9.57 -5.69 30.06
CA LYS A 51 -10.11 -5.83 28.72
C LYS A 51 -9.82 -7.28 28.34
N THR A 52 -10.87 -8.08 28.17
CA THR A 52 -10.71 -9.46 27.71
C THR A 52 -9.93 -9.44 26.40
N HIS A 53 -9.03 -10.40 26.19
CA HIS A 53 -8.24 -10.52 24.95
C HIS A 53 -9.11 -10.43 23.68
N LEU A 54 -10.37 -10.88 23.78
CA LEU A 54 -11.40 -10.74 22.75
C LEU A 54 -11.79 -9.27 22.47
N THR A 55 -12.03 -8.47 23.51
CA THR A 55 -12.37 -7.04 23.36
C THR A 55 -11.23 -6.27 22.69
N LEU A 56 -9.99 -6.61 23.02
CA LEU A 56 -8.81 -6.04 22.36
C LEU A 56 -8.77 -6.44 20.88
N ALA A 57 -8.93 -7.74 20.57
CA ALA A 57 -8.93 -8.24 19.20
C ALA A 57 -10.02 -7.63 18.32
N ILE A 58 -11.24 -7.43 18.86
CA ILE A 58 -12.33 -6.79 18.13
C ILE A 58 -12.02 -5.32 17.81
N ASN A 59 -11.41 -4.59 18.76
CA ASN A 59 -11.02 -3.21 18.55
C ASN A 59 -9.92 -3.08 17.47
N GLU A 60 -8.91 -3.96 17.51
CA GLU A 60 -7.88 -4.03 16.47
C GLU A 60 -8.47 -4.39 15.11
N ALA A 61 -9.36 -5.39 15.04
CA ALA A 61 -10.02 -5.80 13.80
C ALA A 61 -10.84 -4.65 13.19
N ARG A 62 -11.56 -3.87 14.03
CA ARG A 62 -12.29 -2.69 13.56
C ARG A 62 -11.35 -1.61 13.03
N SER A 63 -10.22 -1.37 13.69
CA SER A 63 -9.20 -0.41 13.23
C SER A 63 -8.62 -0.81 11.86
N ILE A 64 -8.27 -2.09 11.71
CA ILE A 64 -7.78 -2.65 10.44
C ILE A 64 -8.85 -2.52 9.36
N ALA A 65 -10.11 -2.86 9.65
CA ALA A 65 -11.20 -2.79 8.67
C ALA A 65 -11.44 -1.36 8.15
N ASN A 66 -11.35 -0.35 9.02
CA ASN A 66 -11.50 1.06 8.62
C ASN A 66 -10.46 1.52 7.61
N ILE A 67 -9.24 0.95 7.65
CA ILE A 67 -8.17 1.25 6.68
C ILE A 67 -8.29 0.33 5.46
N ALA A 68 -8.58 -0.95 5.68
CA ALA A 68 -8.60 -1.97 4.63
C ALA A 68 -9.77 -1.79 3.66
N LEU A 69 -10.99 -1.50 4.12
CA LEU A 69 -12.16 -1.41 3.25
C LEU A 69 -12.02 -0.33 2.14
N PRO A 70 -11.61 0.92 2.44
CA PRO A 70 -11.37 1.91 1.39
C PRO A 70 -10.25 1.52 0.42
N LEU A 71 -9.21 0.81 0.90
CA LEU A 71 -8.11 0.34 0.06
C LEU A 71 -8.51 -0.83 -0.84
N ILE A 72 -9.33 -1.76 -0.34
CA ILE A 72 -9.92 -2.83 -1.15
C ILE A 72 -10.76 -2.22 -2.26
N LEU A 73 -11.62 -1.26 -1.94
CA LEU A 73 -12.43 -0.56 -2.94
C LEU A 73 -11.56 0.17 -3.96
N THR A 74 -10.54 0.91 -3.51
CA THR A 74 -9.56 1.56 -4.40
C THR A 74 -8.87 0.54 -5.31
N GLY A 75 -8.42 -0.59 -4.77
CA GLY A 75 -7.76 -1.66 -5.52
C GLY A 75 -8.68 -2.24 -6.59
N LEU A 76 -9.90 -2.63 -6.21
CA LEU A 76 -10.91 -3.17 -7.12
C LEU A 76 -11.19 -2.20 -8.28
N LEU A 77 -11.37 -0.92 -7.95
CA LEU A 77 -11.54 0.14 -8.93
C LEU A 77 -10.35 0.18 -9.91
N LEU A 78 -9.11 0.27 -9.40
CA LEU A 78 -7.92 0.34 -10.26
C LEU A 78 -7.74 -0.90 -11.14
N TYR A 79 -8.00 -2.11 -10.62
CA TYR A 79 -7.94 -3.34 -11.41
C TYR A 79 -9.04 -3.43 -12.47
N SER A 80 -10.23 -2.89 -12.18
CA SER A 80 -11.34 -2.85 -13.14
C SER A 80 -10.96 -2.10 -14.42
N ARG A 81 -10.15 -1.03 -14.31
CA ARG A 81 -9.62 -0.29 -15.47
C ARG A 81 -8.82 -1.20 -16.42
N SER A 82 -7.91 -2.00 -15.87
CA SER A 82 -7.09 -2.92 -16.65
C SER A 82 -7.94 -4.02 -17.29
N MET A 83 -8.93 -4.55 -16.55
CA MET A 83 -9.86 -5.54 -17.06
C MET A 83 -10.67 -5.00 -18.25
N ILE A 84 -11.25 -3.80 -18.11
CA ILE A 84 -12.01 -3.15 -19.20
C ILE A 84 -11.14 -2.95 -20.43
N SER A 85 -9.91 -2.44 -20.25
CA SER A 85 -8.97 -2.24 -21.37
C SER A 85 -8.66 -3.54 -22.12
N MET A 86 -8.53 -4.65 -21.38
CA MET A 86 -8.25 -5.97 -21.96
C MET A 86 -9.43 -6.53 -22.75
N LEU A 87 -10.67 -6.34 -22.25
CA LEU A 87 -11.89 -6.74 -22.97
C LEU A 87 -12.01 -6.00 -24.31
N PHE A 88 -11.73 -4.70 -24.33
CA PHE A 88 -11.74 -3.93 -25.57
C PHE A 88 -10.67 -4.39 -26.57
N LEU A 89 -9.48 -4.74 -26.09
CA LEU A 89 -8.43 -5.33 -26.94
C LEU A 89 -8.88 -6.64 -27.58
N GLY A 90 -9.55 -7.51 -26.81
CA GLY A 90 -10.15 -8.75 -27.33
C GLY A 90 -11.16 -8.48 -28.45
N GLN A 91 -11.99 -7.44 -28.30
CA GLN A 91 -12.97 -7.05 -29.31
C GLN A 91 -12.36 -6.44 -30.59
N ILE A 92 -11.18 -5.82 -30.49
CA ILE A 92 -10.47 -5.27 -31.66
C ILE A 92 -9.89 -6.42 -32.51
N GLY A 93 -9.42 -7.48 -31.87
CA GLY A 93 -8.96 -8.70 -32.53
C GLY A 93 -7.77 -9.37 -31.83
N GLU A 94 -7.47 -10.60 -32.23
CA GLU A 94 -6.45 -11.45 -31.60
C GLU A 94 -5.05 -10.83 -31.59
N LEU A 95 -4.66 -10.14 -32.67
CA LEU A 95 -3.36 -9.47 -32.76
C LEU A 95 -3.23 -8.32 -31.73
N ALA A 96 -4.28 -7.51 -31.58
CA ALA A 96 -4.31 -6.41 -30.63
C ALA A 96 -4.30 -6.93 -29.18
N LEU A 97 -5.06 -7.99 -28.91
CA LEU A 97 -5.06 -8.65 -27.61
C LEU A 97 -3.68 -9.26 -27.28
N ALA A 98 -3.08 -10.00 -28.20
CA ALA A 98 -1.77 -10.62 -28.01
C ALA A 98 -0.67 -9.56 -27.81
N GLY A 99 -0.63 -8.55 -28.68
CA GLY A 99 0.34 -7.46 -28.59
C GLY A 99 0.17 -6.62 -27.32
N GLY A 100 -1.05 -6.20 -27.02
CA GLY A 100 -1.33 -5.34 -25.86
C GLY A 100 -1.23 -6.07 -24.52
N SER A 101 -1.67 -7.33 -24.42
CA SER A 101 -1.46 -8.12 -23.20
C SER A 101 0.02 -8.39 -22.93
N LEU A 102 0.81 -8.66 -23.99
CA LEU A 102 2.25 -8.80 -23.90
C LEU A 102 2.93 -7.48 -23.47
N ALA A 103 2.49 -6.34 -24.01
CA ALA A 103 2.95 -5.02 -23.60
C ALA A 103 2.65 -4.71 -22.13
N ILE A 104 1.42 -4.96 -21.68
CA ILE A 104 1.00 -4.78 -20.28
C ILE A 104 1.82 -5.68 -19.36
N GLY A 105 1.99 -6.96 -19.71
CA GLY A 105 2.80 -7.92 -18.95
C GLY A 105 4.26 -7.47 -18.83
N PHE A 106 4.86 -7.07 -19.95
CA PHE A 106 6.22 -6.55 -19.99
C PHE A 106 6.38 -5.29 -19.13
N ALA A 107 5.43 -4.34 -19.22
CA ALA A 107 5.43 -3.11 -18.43
C ALA A 107 5.28 -3.38 -16.93
N ASN A 108 4.40 -4.32 -16.55
CA ASN A 108 4.23 -4.74 -15.16
C ASN A 108 5.51 -5.33 -14.58
N ILE A 109 6.16 -6.27 -15.30
CA ILE A 109 7.37 -6.96 -14.83
C ILE A 109 8.56 -6.02 -14.76
N THR A 110 8.79 -5.24 -15.83
CA THR A 110 10.03 -4.48 -16.01
C THR A 110 9.98 -3.04 -15.50
N GLY A 111 8.79 -2.49 -15.26
CA GLY A 111 8.63 -1.10 -14.85
C GLY A 111 7.82 -0.94 -13.57
N TYR A 112 6.51 -1.23 -13.63
CA TYR A 112 5.60 -0.93 -12.53
C TYR A 112 5.93 -1.70 -11.25
N SER A 113 6.34 -2.97 -11.35
CA SER A 113 6.77 -3.75 -10.17
C SER A 113 8.03 -3.18 -9.53
N ILE A 114 8.97 -2.65 -10.32
CA ILE A 114 10.20 -2.01 -9.81
C ILE A 114 9.85 -0.70 -9.11
N LEU A 115 9.08 0.17 -9.76
CA LEU A 115 8.61 1.44 -9.19
C LEU A 115 7.83 1.20 -7.88
N SER A 116 6.90 0.25 -7.87
CA SER A 116 6.12 -0.13 -6.70
C SER A 116 7.00 -0.71 -5.59
N GLY A 117 7.93 -1.61 -5.91
CA GLY A 117 8.86 -2.20 -4.97
C GLY A 117 9.78 -1.18 -4.31
N LEU A 118 10.34 -0.25 -5.08
CA LEU A 118 11.15 0.87 -4.56
C LEU A 118 10.31 1.80 -3.67
N ALA A 119 9.07 2.12 -4.08
CA ALA A 119 8.16 2.93 -3.29
C ALA A 119 7.81 2.26 -1.94
N MET A 120 7.62 0.94 -1.90
CA MET A 120 7.28 0.22 -0.66
C MET A 120 8.34 0.37 0.45
N GLY A 121 9.59 0.71 0.12
CA GLY A 121 10.62 1.04 1.12
C GLY A 121 10.27 2.26 1.99
N MET A 122 9.45 3.17 1.47
CA MET A 122 8.95 4.35 2.19
C MET A 122 7.93 3.99 3.27
N GLU A 123 7.18 2.90 3.13
CA GLU A 123 6.04 2.55 3.99
C GLU A 123 6.41 2.41 5.48
N PRO A 124 7.43 1.63 5.89
CA PRO A 124 7.83 1.55 7.30
C PRO A 124 8.34 2.89 7.83
N ILE A 125 9.12 3.63 7.04
CA ILE A 125 9.68 4.92 7.44
C ILE A 125 8.55 5.92 7.71
N CYS A 126 7.55 5.96 6.82
CA CYS A 126 6.40 6.83 6.98
C CYS A 126 5.50 6.41 8.15
N GLY A 127 5.21 5.12 8.31
CA GLY A 127 4.40 4.64 9.43
C GLY A 127 5.04 4.96 10.78
N GLN A 128 6.36 4.70 10.90
CA GLN A 128 7.12 4.99 12.12
C GLN A 128 7.27 6.49 12.38
N ALA A 129 7.57 7.29 11.34
CA ALA A 129 7.69 8.74 11.48
C ALA A 129 6.37 9.40 11.86
N PHE A 130 5.24 8.93 11.30
CA PHE A 130 3.91 9.42 11.66
C PHE A 130 3.56 9.06 13.11
N GLY A 131 3.79 7.80 13.53
CA GLY A 131 3.61 7.37 14.91
C GLY A 131 4.46 8.16 15.92
N ALA A 132 5.68 8.56 15.51
CA ALA A 132 6.58 9.40 16.30
C ALA A 132 6.30 10.92 16.19
N LYS A 133 5.20 11.34 15.53
CA LYS A 133 4.81 12.75 15.30
C LYS A 133 5.86 13.59 14.54
N ARG A 134 6.65 12.96 13.68
CA ARG A 134 7.72 13.61 12.88
C ARG A 134 7.27 13.94 11.47
N HIS A 135 6.34 14.90 11.35
CA HIS A 135 5.74 15.25 10.05
C HIS A 135 6.74 15.76 9.00
N LYS A 136 7.82 16.46 9.42
CA LYS A 136 8.88 16.93 8.50
C LYS A 136 9.60 15.78 7.81
N LEU A 137 9.87 14.70 8.54
CA LEU A 137 10.50 13.51 7.99
C LEU A 137 9.59 12.85 6.94
N LEU A 138 8.28 12.84 7.19
CA LEU A 138 7.27 12.30 6.27
C LEU A 138 7.35 12.95 4.88
N GLY A 139 7.41 14.29 4.82
CA GLY A 139 7.52 15.04 3.56
C GLY A 139 8.87 14.86 2.87
N LEU A 140 9.97 14.81 3.63
CA LEU A 140 11.30 14.57 3.09
C LEU A 140 11.42 13.18 2.43
N VAL A 141 10.88 12.16 3.09
CA VAL A 141 10.87 10.79 2.55
C VAL A 141 10.04 10.73 1.27
N LEU A 142 8.88 11.40 1.22
CA LEU A 142 8.07 11.50 0.00
C LEU A 142 8.87 12.08 -1.17
N GLN A 143 9.51 13.24 -0.98
CA GLN A 143 10.29 13.90 -2.03
C GLN A 143 11.46 13.04 -2.52
N ARG A 144 12.22 12.45 -1.59
CA ARG A 144 13.36 11.56 -1.92
C ARG A 144 12.90 10.33 -2.69
N THR A 145 11.77 9.75 -2.30
CA THR A 145 11.18 8.59 -2.98
C THR A 145 10.75 8.97 -4.40
N VAL A 146 10.07 10.11 -4.58
CA VAL A 146 9.70 10.61 -5.92
C VAL A 146 10.94 10.79 -6.80
N LEU A 147 12.02 11.42 -6.29
CA LEU A 147 13.26 11.59 -7.05
C LEU A 147 13.90 10.24 -7.43
N LEU A 148 13.94 9.28 -6.49
CA LEU A 148 14.44 7.93 -6.74
C LEU A 148 13.65 7.24 -7.86
N LEU A 149 12.32 7.33 -7.84
CA LEU A 149 11.45 6.69 -8.83
C LEU A 149 11.59 7.35 -10.20
N LEU A 150 11.70 8.68 -10.25
CA LEU A 150 11.97 9.40 -11.50
C LEU A 150 13.32 8.99 -12.11
N LEU A 151 14.37 8.84 -11.30
CA LEU A 151 15.66 8.33 -11.77
C LEU A 151 15.56 6.89 -12.27
N ALA A 152 14.82 6.02 -11.56
CA ALA A 152 14.58 4.65 -11.98
C ALA A 152 13.76 4.56 -13.29
N SER A 153 12.89 5.53 -13.56
CA SER A 153 12.08 5.56 -14.77
C SER A 153 12.90 5.76 -16.06
N ILE A 154 14.09 6.35 -15.97
CA ILE A 154 14.98 6.60 -17.13
C ILE A 154 15.46 5.28 -17.77
N PRO A 155 16.14 4.36 -17.05
CA PRO A 155 16.55 3.08 -17.63
C PRO A 155 15.36 2.20 -18.02
N ILE A 156 14.24 2.26 -17.29
CA ILE A 156 13.00 1.55 -17.66
C ILE A 156 12.47 2.04 -19.02
N SER A 157 12.45 3.36 -19.24
CA SER A 157 12.01 3.94 -20.51
C SER A 157 12.91 3.51 -21.66
N PHE A 158 14.23 3.46 -21.46
CA PHE A 158 15.17 2.97 -22.47
C PHE A 158 14.91 1.50 -22.83
N LEU A 159 14.62 0.66 -21.83
CA LEU A 159 14.23 -0.73 -22.03
C LEU A 159 12.95 -0.84 -22.87
N TRP A 160 11.92 -0.05 -22.55
CA TRP A 160 10.61 -0.06 -23.22
C TRP A 160 10.69 0.42 -24.68
N ILE A 161 11.54 1.40 -24.97
CA ILE A 161 11.80 1.86 -26.35
C ILE A 161 12.39 0.73 -27.22
N ASN A 162 13.08 -0.24 -26.61
CA ASN A 162 13.70 -1.37 -27.31
C ASN A 162 12.87 -2.67 -27.23
N MET A 163 11.62 -2.63 -26.76
CA MET A 163 10.78 -3.82 -26.55
C MET A 163 10.69 -4.73 -27.78
N LYS A 164 10.46 -4.17 -28.98
CA LYS A 164 10.36 -4.93 -30.24
C LYS A 164 11.61 -5.78 -30.49
N LYS A 165 12.80 -5.19 -30.29
CA LYS A 165 14.08 -5.90 -30.51
C LYS A 165 14.22 -7.05 -29.52
N ILE A 166 13.84 -6.83 -28.27
CA ILE A 166 13.87 -7.84 -27.21
C ILE A 166 12.89 -8.99 -27.54
N LEU A 167 11.68 -8.67 -27.98
CA LEU A 167 10.69 -9.69 -28.36
C LEU A 167 11.12 -10.49 -29.58
N LEU A 168 11.68 -9.84 -30.60
CA LEU A 168 12.23 -10.54 -31.77
C LEU A 168 13.42 -11.43 -31.40
N PHE A 169 14.24 -11.00 -30.43
CA PHE A 169 15.32 -11.83 -29.89
C PHE A 169 14.78 -13.07 -29.16
N CYS A 170 13.66 -12.95 -28.46
CA CYS A 170 12.92 -14.07 -27.87
C CYS A 170 12.15 -14.92 -28.90
N ARG A 171 12.32 -14.67 -30.21
CA ARG A 171 11.61 -15.34 -31.33
C ARG A 171 10.10 -15.14 -31.34
N GLN A 172 9.62 -14.01 -30.81
CA GLN A 172 8.22 -13.62 -30.96
C GLN A 172 7.89 -13.28 -32.41
N ASP A 173 6.64 -13.52 -32.82
CA ASP A 173 6.13 -13.08 -34.11
C ASP A 173 6.31 -11.56 -34.33
N ARG A 174 6.61 -11.18 -35.57
CA ARG A 174 6.97 -9.80 -35.92
C ARG A 174 5.80 -8.83 -35.78
N ASP A 175 4.60 -9.28 -36.10
CA ASP A 175 3.39 -8.45 -36.05
C ASP A 175 2.97 -8.26 -34.59
N VAL A 176 2.99 -9.32 -33.78
CA VAL A 176 2.74 -9.24 -32.32
C VAL A 176 3.76 -8.33 -31.63
N ALA A 177 5.04 -8.45 -31.97
CA ALA A 177 6.10 -7.62 -31.41
C ALA A 177 5.98 -6.14 -31.80
N GLN A 178 5.48 -5.87 -33.02
CA GLN A 178 5.21 -4.50 -33.47
C GLN A 178 4.01 -3.89 -32.75
N GLU A 179 2.94 -4.65 -32.57
CA GLU A 179 1.74 -4.20 -31.86
C GLU A 179 2.05 -3.91 -30.38
N ALA A 180 2.80 -4.80 -29.72
CA ALA A 180 3.24 -4.60 -28.35
C ALA A 180 4.13 -3.35 -28.19
N GLN A 181 5.02 -3.09 -29.17
CA GLN A 181 5.86 -1.90 -29.18
C GLN A 181 5.05 -0.60 -29.29
N SER A 182 4.02 -0.58 -30.15
CA SER A 182 3.14 0.58 -30.28
C SER A 182 2.44 0.88 -28.95
N TYR A 183 1.94 -0.15 -28.28
CA TYR A 183 1.26 -0.03 -26.99
C TYR A 183 2.18 0.52 -25.89
N ILE A 184 3.40 -0.04 -25.77
CA ILE A 184 4.30 0.35 -24.68
C ILE A 184 4.85 1.78 -24.84
N LEU A 185 5.03 2.26 -26.08
CA LEU A 185 5.47 3.64 -26.32
C LEU A 185 4.43 4.67 -25.91
N VAL A 186 3.14 4.40 -26.17
CA VAL A 186 2.02 5.26 -25.71
C VAL A 186 1.93 5.27 -24.18
N THR A 187 2.42 4.22 -23.53
CA THR A 187 2.39 4.05 -22.08
C THR A 187 3.59 4.74 -21.37
N LEU A 188 4.60 5.23 -22.08
CA LEU A 188 5.78 5.89 -21.48
C LEU A 188 5.45 7.04 -20.50
N PRO A 189 4.49 7.95 -20.78
CA PRO A 189 4.12 9.00 -19.82
C PRO A 189 3.56 8.44 -18.50
N ASP A 190 3.00 7.22 -18.50
CA ASP A 190 2.50 6.59 -17.28
C ASP A 190 3.63 6.30 -16.29
N LEU A 191 4.87 6.06 -16.74
CA LEU A 191 6.02 5.88 -15.83
C LEU A 191 6.25 7.11 -14.94
N ILE A 192 6.12 8.32 -15.51
CA ILE A 192 6.26 9.57 -14.76
C ILE A 192 5.07 9.71 -13.79
N ALA A 193 3.85 9.42 -14.27
CA ALA A 193 2.66 9.45 -13.44
C ALA A 193 2.75 8.50 -12.24
N GLN A 194 3.18 7.25 -12.45
CA GLN A 194 3.35 6.27 -11.36
C GLN A 194 4.48 6.66 -10.41
N SER A 195 5.56 7.26 -10.92
CA SER A 195 6.67 7.78 -10.09
C SER A 195 6.21 8.82 -9.08
N LEU A 196 5.14 9.56 -9.39
CA LEU A 196 4.50 10.53 -8.50
C LEU A 196 3.40 9.88 -7.64
N LEU A 197 2.52 9.09 -8.27
CA LEU A 197 1.32 8.56 -7.63
C LEU A 197 1.61 7.50 -6.58
N HIS A 198 2.59 6.61 -6.81
CA HIS A 198 2.92 5.55 -5.85
C HIS A 198 3.37 6.11 -4.49
N PRO A 199 4.37 7.02 -4.42
CA PRO A 199 4.81 7.61 -3.15
C PRO A 199 3.69 8.41 -2.46
N ILE A 200 2.89 9.17 -3.22
CA ILE A 200 1.75 9.93 -2.66
C ILE A 200 0.72 8.99 -2.01
N ARG A 201 0.39 7.86 -2.65
CA ARG A 201 -0.53 6.86 -2.09
C ARG A 201 -0.01 6.29 -0.77
N ILE A 202 1.29 5.97 -0.70
CA ILE A 202 1.92 5.46 0.53
C ILE A 202 1.92 6.53 1.61
N TYR A 203 2.28 7.77 1.26
CA TYR A 203 2.28 8.92 2.18
C TYR A 203 0.91 9.15 2.84
N LEU A 204 -0.16 9.15 2.04
CA LEU A 204 -1.52 9.34 2.54
C LEU A 204 -2.00 8.14 3.37
N ARG A 205 -1.74 6.92 2.89
CA ARG A 205 -2.12 5.68 3.59
C ARG A 205 -1.42 5.54 4.94
N ALA A 206 -0.13 5.89 5.03
CA ALA A 206 0.63 5.83 6.29
C ALA A 206 0.06 6.76 7.39
N GLN A 207 -0.70 7.77 6.99
CA GLN A 207 -1.40 8.71 7.88
C GLN A 207 -2.87 8.34 8.09
N SER A 208 -3.31 7.16 7.63
CA SER A 208 -4.72 6.72 7.60
C SER A 208 -5.67 7.60 6.76
N ILE A 209 -5.13 8.43 5.84
CA ILE A 209 -5.93 9.26 4.93
C ILE A 209 -6.19 8.48 3.63
N THR A 210 -7.25 7.67 3.62
CA THR A 210 -7.54 6.76 2.49
C THR A 210 -8.69 7.23 1.59
N LEU A 211 -9.66 8.00 2.12
CA LEU A 211 -10.85 8.43 1.37
C LEU A 211 -10.55 9.26 0.11
N PRO A 212 -9.61 10.24 0.11
CA PRO A 212 -9.30 10.99 -1.11
C PRO A 212 -8.81 10.09 -2.24
N LEU A 213 -8.04 9.05 -1.93
CA LEU A 213 -7.56 8.09 -2.91
C LEU A 213 -8.72 7.31 -3.54
N THR A 214 -9.69 6.89 -2.72
CA THR A 214 -10.90 6.22 -3.18
C THR A 214 -11.72 7.11 -4.11
N TYR A 215 -11.92 8.39 -3.77
CA TYR A 215 -12.64 9.34 -4.62
C TYR A 215 -11.92 9.58 -5.95
N CYS A 216 -10.59 9.76 -5.94
CA CYS A 216 -9.82 9.90 -7.17
C CYS A 216 -9.90 8.63 -8.04
N ALA A 217 -9.85 7.44 -7.45
CA ALA A 217 -9.98 6.18 -8.20
C ALA A 217 -11.39 6.00 -8.79
N ALA A 218 -12.43 6.35 -8.03
CA ALA A 218 -13.80 6.32 -8.51
C ALA A 218 -14.03 7.30 -9.68
N LEU A 219 -13.53 8.54 -9.55
CA LEU A 219 -13.58 9.53 -10.63
C LEU A 219 -12.79 9.07 -11.86
N ALA A 220 -11.62 8.48 -11.67
CA ALA A 220 -10.81 7.95 -12.77
C ALA A 220 -11.57 6.92 -13.60
N ILE A 221 -12.38 6.04 -12.97
CA ILE A 221 -13.21 5.05 -13.67
C ILE A 221 -14.44 5.66 -14.31
N LEU A 222 -15.09 6.57 -13.59
CA LEU A 222 -16.25 7.29 -14.10
C LEU A 222 -15.89 8.05 -15.38
N LEU A 223 -14.65 8.55 -15.49
CA LEU A 223 -14.10 9.15 -16.70
C LEU A 223 -13.59 8.09 -17.68
N HIS A 224 -12.96 7.02 -17.21
CA HIS A 224 -12.38 5.98 -18.05
C HIS A 224 -13.44 5.31 -18.94
N ILE A 225 -14.60 4.93 -18.39
CA ILE A 225 -15.67 4.27 -19.15
C ILE A 225 -16.12 5.10 -20.36
N PRO A 226 -16.57 6.37 -20.21
CA PRO A 226 -16.93 7.22 -21.33
C PRO A 226 -15.74 7.53 -22.26
N ILE A 227 -14.53 7.68 -21.75
CA ILE A 227 -13.34 7.92 -22.60
C ILE A 227 -13.06 6.68 -23.47
N THR A 228 -12.98 5.49 -22.88
CA THR A 228 -12.82 4.23 -23.63
C THR A 228 -13.98 4.01 -24.58
N TYR A 229 -15.20 4.35 -24.17
CA TYR A 229 -16.37 4.27 -25.00
C TYR A 229 -16.27 5.23 -26.20
N ILE A 230 -15.92 6.50 -26.01
CA ILE A 230 -15.80 7.45 -27.11
C ILE A 230 -14.65 7.05 -28.05
N LEU A 231 -13.48 6.67 -27.51
CA LEU A 231 -12.33 6.26 -28.31
C LEU A 231 -12.60 4.99 -29.14
N VAL A 232 -13.38 4.03 -28.60
CA VAL A 232 -13.69 2.78 -29.30
C VAL A 232 -14.93 2.91 -30.20
N PHE A 233 -16.02 3.50 -29.72
CA PHE A 233 -17.31 3.52 -30.41
C PHE A 233 -17.47 4.68 -31.40
N HIS A 234 -16.89 5.86 -31.14
CA HIS A 234 -16.92 6.98 -32.12
C HIS A 234 -15.91 6.78 -33.27
N ILE A 235 -14.93 5.87 -33.09
CA ILE A 235 -14.02 5.33 -34.12
C ILE A 235 -14.55 4.00 -34.73
N LYS A 236 -15.83 3.67 -34.47
CA LYS A 236 -16.64 2.53 -34.97
C LYS A 236 -16.25 1.13 -34.45
N LEU A 237 -16.85 0.71 -33.33
CA LEU A 237 -17.20 -0.71 -33.11
C LEU A 237 -18.27 -0.93 -31.99
N GLY A 238 -19.57 -0.79 -32.32
CA GLY A 238 -20.74 -1.54 -31.75
C GLY A 238 -21.12 -1.58 -30.24
N ILE A 239 -22.22 -0.90 -29.86
CA ILE A 239 -22.68 -0.58 -28.48
C ILE A 239 -23.60 -1.64 -27.78
N LYS A 240 -23.55 -2.94 -28.09
CA LYS A 240 -24.53 -3.91 -27.52
C LYS A 240 -24.06 -4.78 -26.34
N GLY A 241 -22.82 -4.65 -25.85
CA GLY A 241 -22.25 -5.56 -24.84
C GLY A 241 -22.23 -5.10 -23.37
N ILE A 242 -22.42 -3.81 -23.08
CA ILE A 242 -22.08 -3.25 -21.76
C ILE A 242 -23.16 -3.52 -20.68
N ALA A 243 -24.43 -3.72 -21.08
CA ALA A 243 -25.53 -3.91 -20.14
C ALA A 243 -25.66 -5.35 -19.58
N LEU A 244 -25.01 -6.35 -20.21
CA LEU A 244 -25.11 -7.76 -19.81
C LEU A 244 -23.99 -8.20 -18.83
N ALA A 245 -22.82 -7.54 -18.85
CA ALA A 245 -21.62 -7.95 -18.14
C ALA A 245 -21.68 -7.80 -16.60
N MET A 246 -22.47 -6.84 -16.10
CA MET A 246 -22.62 -6.57 -14.66
C MET A 246 -23.49 -7.59 -13.93
N PHE A 247 -24.40 -8.27 -14.64
CA PHE A 247 -25.30 -9.29 -14.07
C PHE A 247 -24.70 -10.71 -14.13
N PHE A 248 -23.71 -10.93 -14.99
CA PHE A 248 -23.18 -12.25 -15.36
C PHE A 248 -21.90 -12.64 -14.60
N SER A 249 -21.16 -11.67 -14.07
CA SER A 249 -19.84 -11.90 -13.41
C SER A 249 -19.88 -12.80 -12.17
N VAL A 250 -21.07 -13.09 -11.61
CA VAL A 250 -21.22 -13.93 -10.39
C VAL A 250 -21.47 -15.41 -10.72
N MET A 251 -21.82 -15.77 -11.96
CA MET A 251 -22.40 -17.10 -12.26
C MET A 251 -21.55 -18.03 -13.14
N VAL A 252 -20.34 -17.64 -13.57
CA VAL A 252 -19.85 -18.19 -14.85
C VAL A 252 -18.36 -18.53 -14.89
N ARG A 253 -18.01 -19.77 -14.56
CA ARG A 253 -16.65 -20.30 -14.70
C ARG A 253 -16.24 -20.56 -16.16
N GLU A 254 -17.19 -20.90 -17.03
CA GLU A 254 -16.93 -21.38 -18.40
C GLU A 254 -17.02 -20.30 -19.50
N ILE A 255 -17.40 -19.06 -19.17
CA ILE A 255 -17.62 -17.97 -20.17
C ILE A 255 -16.62 -16.82 -19.95
N TRP A 256 -15.85 -16.87 -18.86
CA TRP A 256 -14.79 -15.89 -18.63
C TRP A 256 -13.77 -15.88 -19.76
N ALA A 257 -13.34 -17.05 -20.23
CA ALA A 257 -12.38 -17.15 -21.32
C ALA A 257 -12.96 -16.68 -22.66
N SER A 258 -14.25 -16.97 -22.93
CA SER A 258 -14.91 -16.57 -24.18
C SER A 258 -15.16 -15.06 -24.31
N PHE A 259 -14.98 -14.27 -23.24
CA PHE A 259 -14.97 -12.81 -23.35
C PHE A 259 -13.67 -12.25 -23.93
N PHE A 260 -12.58 -13.01 -23.84
CA PHE A 260 -11.27 -12.58 -24.31
C PHE A 260 -10.91 -13.16 -25.67
N THR A 261 -11.41 -14.34 -26.01
CA THR A 261 -11.09 -15.01 -27.27
C THR A 261 -12.24 -15.93 -27.70
N ASP A 262 -12.42 -16.08 -29.00
CA ASP A 262 -13.38 -17.03 -29.58
C ASP A 262 -12.72 -18.42 -29.84
N ASP A 263 -11.43 -18.58 -29.55
CA ASP A 263 -10.68 -19.82 -29.77
C ASP A 263 -11.02 -20.89 -28.70
N LEU A 264 -11.62 -21.99 -29.15
CA LEU A 264 -12.07 -23.10 -28.31
C LEU A 264 -10.90 -23.82 -27.61
N GLU A 265 -9.72 -23.88 -28.21
CA GLU A 265 -8.54 -24.49 -27.60
C GLU A 265 -8.05 -23.65 -26.43
N ILE A 266 -7.95 -22.33 -26.60
CA ILE A 266 -7.56 -21.39 -25.54
C ILE A 266 -8.58 -21.40 -24.40
N ILE A 267 -9.87 -21.47 -24.72
CA ILE A 267 -10.95 -21.57 -23.72
C ILE A 267 -10.80 -22.85 -22.90
N ALA A 268 -10.65 -24.01 -23.55
CA ALA A 268 -10.52 -25.29 -22.86
C ALA A 268 -9.28 -25.32 -21.94
N LEU A 269 -8.16 -24.80 -22.43
CA LEU A 269 -6.90 -24.74 -21.68
C LEU A 269 -7.02 -23.82 -20.46
N THR A 270 -7.65 -22.65 -20.63
CA THR A 270 -7.89 -21.67 -19.57
C THR A 270 -8.84 -22.23 -18.50
N SER A 271 -9.98 -22.79 -18.89
CA SER A 271 -10.94 -23.41 -17.96
C SER A 271 -10.29 -24.49 -17.10
N ALA A 272 -9.34 -25.25 -17.66
CA ALA A 272 -8.69 -26.34 -16.95
C ALA A 272 -7.71 -25.89 -15.85
N VAL A 273 -7.22 -24.64 -15.90
CA VAL A 273 -6.28 -24.09 -14.89
C VAL A 273 -6.96 -23.18 -13.86
N LEU A 274 -8.19 -22.71 -14.12
CA LEU A 274 -8.94 -21.86 -13.18
C LEU A 274 -9.03 -22.41 -11.75
N PRO A 275 -9.26 -23.72 -11.51
CA PRO A 275 -9.26 -24.26 -10.14
C PRO A 275 -7.89 -24.12 -9.44
N ILE A 276 -6.80 -24.31 -10.19
CA ILE A 276 -5.43 -24.17 -9.67
C ILE A 276 -5.18 -22.70 -9.31
N ILE A 277 -5.61 -21.76 -10.16
CA ILE A 277 -5.54 -20.32 -9.89
C ILE A 277 -6.34 -19.97 -8.63
N GLY A 278 -7.54 -20.50 -8.47
CA GLY A 278 -8.35 -20.31 -7.26
C GLY A 278 -7.63 -20.75 -5.99
N LEU A 279 -6.89 -21.87 -6.03
CA LEU A 279 -6.05 -22.32 -4.92
C LEU A 279 -4.83 -21.41 -4.70
N CYS A 280 -4.20 -20.92 -5.76
CA CYS A 280 -3.11 -19.95 -5.65
C CYS A 280 -3.56 -18.67 -4.93
N GLU A 281 -4.78 -18.19 -5.20
CA GLU A 281 -5.31 -16.98 -4.54
C GLU A 281 -5.53 -17.15 -3.03
N LEU A 282 -5.88 -18.36 -2.59
CA LEU A 282 -5.94 -18.68 -1.16
C LEU A 282 -4.57 -18.60 -0.48
N GLY A 283 -3.49 -18.95 -1.18
CA GLY A 283 -2.11 -18.79 -0.69
C GLY A 283 -1.58 -17.36 -0.77
N ASN A 284 -2.00 -16.62 -1.81
CA ASN A 284 -1.59 -15.24 -2.06
C ASN A 284 -2.03 -14.29 -0.92
N SER A 285 -3.22 -14.51 -0.34
CA SER A 285 -3.75 -13.65 0.71
C SER A 285 -2.93 -13.68 2.02
N PRO A 286 -2.61 -14.85 2.61
CA PRO A 286 -1.66 -14.95 3.73
C PRO A 286 -0.25 -14.47 3.37
N GLN A 287 0.24 -14.76 2.15
CA GLN A 287 1.56 -14.32 1.70
C GLN A 287 1.68 -12.79 1.69
N THR A 288 0.72 -12.10 1.06
CA THR A 288 0.72 -10.64 0.90
C THR A 288 0.59 -9.93 2.24
N THR A 289 -0.30 -10.42 3.10
CA THR A 289 -0.46 -9.95 4.47
C THR A 289 0.83 -10.17 5.26
N GLY A 290 1.44 -11.35 5.13
CA GLY A 290 2.66 -11.68 5.83
C GLY A 290 3.84 -10.80 5.41
N CYS A 291 4.00 -10.57 4.10
CA CYS A 291 4.98 -9.63 3.59
C CYS A 291 4.73 -8.21 4.13
N GLY A 292 3.47 -7.78 4.24
CA GLY A 292 3.09 -6.50 4.83
C GLY A 292 3.55 -6.35 6.28
N VAL A 293 3.38 -7.38 7.10
CA VAL A 293 3.84 -7.41 8.50
C VAL A 293 5.38 -7.35 8.59
N LEU A 294 6.10 -8.11 7.77
CA LEU A 294 7.57 -8.05 7.73
C LEU A 294 8.07 -6.68 7.27
N ARG A 295 7.45 -6.07 6.25
CA ARG A 295 7.79 -4.71 5.81
C ARG A 295 7.51 -3.68 6.89
N GLY A 296 6.33 -3.71 7.50
CA GLY A 296 5.94 -2.78 8.57
C GLY A 296 6.83 -2.87 9.81
N SER A 297 7.36 -4.06 10.12
CA SER A 297 8.36 -4.27 11.17
C SER A 297 9.81 -4.00 10.73
N ALA A 298 10.01 -3.28 9.62
CA ALA A 298 11.33 -2.92 9.08
C ALA A 298 12.24 -4.12 8.74
N ARG A 299 11.65 -5.25 8.34
CA ARG A 299 12.35 -6.47 7.88
C ARG A 299 12.02 -6.86 6.42
N PRO A 300 12.08 -5.93 5.45
CA PRO A 300 11.75 -6.23 4.05
C PRO A 300 12.69 -7.27 3.42
N LYS A 301 13.96 -7.36 3.88
CA LYS A 301 14.94 -8.33 3.39
C LYS A 301 14.49 -9.77 3.62
N LEU A 302 13.95 -10.08 4.80
CA LEU A 302 13.45 -11.43 5.10
C LEU A 302 12.29 -11.81 4.17
N ALA A 303 11.34 -10.90 3.95
CA ALA A 303 10.26 -11.12 3.01
C ALA A 303 10.77 -11.36 1.58
N ALA A 304 11.78 -10.59 1.15
CA ALA A 304 12.41 -10.75 -0.16
C ALA A 304 13.11 -12.11 -0.31
N HIS A 305 13.89 -12.56 0.69
CA HIS A 305 14.53 -13.88 0.66
C HIS A 305 13.52 -15.02 0.62
N ILE A 306 12.45 -14.95 1.41
CA ILE A 306 11.38 -15.95 1.40
C ILE A 306 10.73 -16.03 0.01
N ASN A 307 10.34 -14.88 -0.56
CA ASN A 307 9.71 -14.84 -1.89
C ASN A 307 10.68 -15.33 -2.98
N LEU A 308 11.94 -14.88 -2.97
CA LEU A 308 12.94 -15.33 -3.94
C LEU A 308 13.14 -16.84 -3.84
N GLY A 309 13.30 -17.37 -2.62
CA GLY A 309 13.50 -18.80 -2.41
C GLY A 309 12.32 -19.65 -2.87
N CYS A 310 11.10 -19.28 -2.48
CA CYS A 310 9.92 -20.07 -2.80
C CYS A 310 9.58 -20.02 -4.29
N PHE A 311 9.71 -18.87 -4.97
CA PHE A 311 9.37 -18.77 -6.38
C PHE A 311 10.46 -19.30 -7.30
N TYR A 312 11.74 -19.07 -6.99
CA TYR A 312 12.83 -19.44 -7.89
C TYR A 312 13.48 -20.79 -7.56
N PHE A 313 13.52 -21.22 -6.30
CA PHE A 313 14.11 -22.52 -5.94
C PHE A 313 13.09 -23.64 -5.73
N VAL A 314 11.82 -23.32 -5.51
CA VAL A 314 10.75 -24.33 -5.40
C VAL A 314 9.82 -24.25 -6.62
N GLY A 315 9.20 -23.10 -6.83
CA GLY A 315 8.19 -22.89 -7.87
C GLY A 315 8.70 -23.12 -9.28
N MET A 316 9.79 -22.47 -9.64
CA MET A 316 10.35 -22.55 -11.00
C MET A 316 10.83 -23.97 -11.36
N PRO A 317 11.62 -24.68 -10.52
CA PRO A 317 11.96 -26.07 -10.79
C PRO A 317 10.72 -26.98 -10.89
N ALA A 318 9.73 -26.80 -10.01
CA ALA A 318 8.49 -27.57 -10.07
C ALA A 318 7.69 -27.29 -11.36
N ALA A 319 7.59 -26.02 -11.78
CA ALA A 319 6.91 -25.61 -13.01
C ALA A 319 7.60 -26.22 -14.25
N VAL A 320 8.93 -26.14 -14.32
CA VAL A 320 9.71 -26.70 -15.43
C VAL A 320 9.59 -28.23 -15.44
N TRP A 321 9.71 -28.88 -14.29
CA TRP A 321 9.62 -30.34 -14.23
C TRP A 321 8.23 -30.83 -14.61
N LEU A 322 7.16 -30.29 -14.00
CA LEU A 322 5.78 -30.71 -14.29
C LEU A 322 5.34 -30.34 -15.71
N GLY A 323 5.78 -29.18 -16.21
CA GLY A 323 5.40 -28.69 -17.52
C GLY A 323 6.05 -29.44 -18.68
N PHE A 324 7.34 -29.80 -18.56
CA PHE A 324 8.08 -30.41 -19.67
C PHE A 324 8.34 -31.90 -19.51
N TYR A 325 8.40 -32.43 -18.29
CA TYR A 325 8.78 -33.82 -18.01
C TYR A 325 7.65 -34.62 -17.34
N GLY A 326 6.85 -33.98 -16.50
CA GLY A 326 5.78 -34.62 -15.73
C GLY A 326 4.51 -34.92 -16.52
N GLY A 327 4.43 -34.54 -17.80
CA GLY A 327 3.26 -34.78 -18.66
C GLY A 327 2.04 -33.89 -18.35
N PHE A 328 2.19 -32.84 -17.54
CA PHE A 328 1.10 -31.91 -17.21
C PHE A 328 1.07 -30.67 -18.13
N GLU A 329 2.07 -30.49 -19.00
CA GLU A 329 2.14 -29.43 -20.02
C GLU A 329 1.81 -28.04 -19.41
N PHE A 330 0.86 -27.30 -20.00
CA PHE A 330 0.44 -26.00 -19.51
C PHE A 330 -0.01 -26.02 -18.03
N LYS A 331 -0.73 -27.06 -17.59
CA LYS A 331 -1.17 -27.19 -16.18
C LYS A 331 0.03 -27.32 -15.24
N GLY A 332 1.10 -27.95 -15.70
CA GLY A 332 2.34 -28.11 -14.93
C GLY A 332 2.95 -26.76 -14.52
N LEU A 333 2.86 -25.75 -15.38
CA LEU A 333 3.33 -24.39 -15.07
C LEU A 333 2.56 -23.76 -13.90
N TRP A 334 1.23 -23.92 -13.89
CA TRP A 334 0.36 -23.41 -12.82
C TRP A 334 0.51 -24.21 -11.51
N LEU A 335 0.75 -25.51 -11.60
CA LEU A 335 1.07 -26.33 -10.43
C LEU A 335 2.41 -25.93 -9.79
N GLY A 336 3.40 -25.53 -10.60
CA GLY A 336 4.63 -24.94 -10.07
C GLY A 336 4.40 -23.61 -9.35
N LEU A 337 3.53 -22.74 -9.89
CA LEU A 337 3.09 -21.53 -9.19
C LEU A 337 2.40 -21.86 -7.86
N LEU A 338 1.52 -22.87 -7.84
CA LEU A 338 0.86 -23.32 -6.62
C LEU A 338 1.86 -23.85 -5.58
N ALA A 339 2.88 -24.59 -6.01
CA ALA A 339 3.97 -25.05 -5.13
C ALA A 339 4.77 -23.89 -4.53
N ALA A 340 5.05 -22.84 -5.32
CA ALA A 340 5.67 -21.61 -4.84
C ALA A 340 4.82 -20.94 -3.74
N GLN A 341 3.51 -20.81 -3.99
CA GLN A 341 2.56 -20.22 -3.06
C GLN A 341 2.48 -21.01 -1.75
N GLY A 342 2.33 -22.33 -1.83
CA GLY A 342 2.27 -23.22 -0.67
C GLY A 342 3.54 -23.15 0.19
N SER A 343 4.71 -23.25 -0.44
CA SER A 343 6.00 -23.14 0.27
C SER A 343 6.21 -21.75 0.89
N CYS A 344 5.74 -20.69 0.22
CA CYS A 344 5.82 -19.32 0.74
C CYS A 344 4.98 -19.14 2.00
N VAL A 345 3.72 -19.60 2.00
CA VAL A 345 2.83 -19.52 3.16
C VAL A 345 3.44 -20.26 4.36
N VAL A 346 3.93 -21.49 4.15
CA VAL A 346 4.58 -22.27 5.22
C VAL A 346 5.78 -21.53 5.79
N THR A 347 6.68 -21.05 4.93
CA THR A 347 7.90 -20.35 5.37
C THR A 347 7.57 -19.04 6.09
N MET A 348 6.55 -18.30 5.63
CA MET A 348 6.08 -17.07 6.26
C MET A 348 5.51 -17.33 7.66
N LEU A 349 4.71 -18.39 7.82
CA LEU A 349 4.17 -18.79 9.13
C LEU A 349 5.29 -19.16 10.11
N VAL A 350 6.30 -19.89 9.64
CA VAL A 350 7.49 -20.22 10.45
C VAL A 350 8.26 -18.97 10.85
N ALA A 351 8.45 -18.01 9.95
CA ALA A 351 9.11 -16.74 10.26
C ALA A 351 8.36 -15.94 11.33
N PHE A 352 7.02 -15.99 11.33
CA PHE A 352 6.20 -15.36 12.36
C PHE A 352 6.25 -16.07 13.69
N ALA A 353 6.18 -17.40 13.70
CA ALA A 353 6.31 -18.18 14.92
C ALA A 353 7.66 -17.94 15.62
N ARG A 354 8.73 -17.63 14.85
CA ARG A 354 10.06 -17.32 15.39
C ARG A 354 10.31 -15.83 15.66
N THR A 355 9.36 -14.95 15.40
CA THR A 355 9.57 -13.51 15.62
C THR A 355 9.37 -13.16 17.10
N ASP A 356 10.42 -12.65 17.75
CA ASP A 356 10.29 -11.99 19.05
C ASP A 356 9.75 -10.56 18.87
N TRP A 357 8.46 -10.38 19.18
CA TRP A 357 7.78 -9.11 19.07
C TRP A 357 8.26 -8.04 20.06
N LYS A 358 8.82 -8.43 21.21
CA LYS A 358 9.36 -7.46 22.19
C LYS A 358 10.62 -6.80 21.63
N VAL A 359 11.50 -7.59 21.01
CA VAL A 359 12.70 -7.08 20.34
C VAL A 359 12.32 -6.17 19.17
N GLN A 360 11.33 -6.55 18.36
CA GLN A 360 10.89 -5.70 17.25
C GLN A 360 10.27 -4.37 17.72
N ALA A 361 9.54 -4.39 18.84
CA ALA A 361 9.00 -3.16 19.43
C ALA A 361 10.11 -2.22 19.91
N HIS A 362 11.16 -2.75 20.55
CA HIS A 362 12.32 -1.95 20.97
C HIS A 362 13.05 -1.33 19.77
N ARG A 363 13.32 -2.13 18.73
CA ARG A 363 13.96 -1.67 17.50
C ARG A 363 13.20 -0.54 16.82
N ALA A 364 11.87 -0.60 16.80
CA ALA A 364 11.04 0.48 16.25
C ALA A 364 11.22 1.81 17.02
N GLN A 365 11.45 1.75 18.34
CA GLN A 365 11.76 2.92 19.15
C GLN A 365 13.16 3.47 18.86
N GLU A 366 14.15 2.61 18.64
CA GLU A 366 15.51 3.03 18.26
C GLU A 366 15.54 3.71 16.89
N LEU A 367 14.88 3.11 15.89
CA LEU A 367 14.79 3.68 14.53
C LEU A 367 14.10 5.05 14.48
N THR A 368 13.25 5.32 15.47
CA THR A 368 12.53 6.60 15.60
C THR A 368 13.20 7.57 16.56
N ARG A 369 14.17 7.14 17.36
CA ARG A 369 15.03 8.05 18.14
C ARG A 369 16.03 8.68 17.18
N SER A 370 16.06 10.01 17.14
CA SER A 370 17.24 10.70 16.59
C SER A 370 18.25 10.81 17.72
N CYS A 371 19.54 10.72 17.39
CA CYS A 371 20.59 11.46 18.09
C CYS A 371 20.03 12.86 18.36
N GLY A 372 19.54 13.08 19.57
CA GLY A 372 19.07 14.39 19.97
C GLY A 372 20.24 15.34 19.80
N GLY A 373 20.03 16.41 19.05
CA GLY A 373 20.82 17.61 19.26
C GLY A 373 20.79 17.88 20.75
N GLY A 374 21.97 17.86 21.36
CA GLY A 374 22.16 18.35 22.71
C GLY A 374 21.84 19.84 22.69
N ASP A 375 20.59 20.19 22.94
CA ASP A 375 20.24 21.51 23.40
C ASP A 375 20.34 21.45 24.93
N GLY A 376 21.57 21.59 25.39
CA GLY A 376 21.96 21.42 26.78
C GLY A 376 23.35 22.00 27.01
N GLY A 377 23.38 23.32 27.24
CA GLY A 377 24.51 24.01 27.85
C GLY A 377 25.48 24.66 26.86
N GLY A 378 25.44 25.99 26.78
CA GLY A 378 26.53 26.76 26.22
C GLY A 378 27.84 26.46 26.96
N GLY A 379 28.84 26.02 26.20
CA GLY A 379 30.21 25.81 26.65
C GLY A 379 31.09 25.72 25.42
N GLU A 380 32.01 26.67 25.29
CA GLU A 380 32.93 26.85 24.17
C GLU A 380 33.91 25.68 23.97
N GLY A 381 34.28 25.43 22.71
CA GLY A 381 35.64 25.00 22.35
C GLY A 381 35.84 23.54 21.92
N GLY A 382 36.44 23.36 20.73
CA GLY A 382 37.24 22.18 20.38
C GLY A 382 36.69 21.34 19.23
N GLY A 383 37.39 21.34 18.09
CA GLY A 383 37.03 20.57 16.90
C GLY A 383 37.23 19.06 17.02
N GLY A 384 36.57 18.34 16.12
CA GLY A 384 36.72 16.91 15.90
C GLY A 384 35.62 16.39 14.97
N GLU A 385 35.96 16.17 13.71
CA GLU A 385 35.14 15.40 12.77
C GLU A 385 34.84 14.01 13.36
N GLY A 386 33.57 13.62 13.34
CA GLY A 386 33.12 12.31 13.77
C GLY A 386 32.04 11.81 12.81
N ASP A 387 32.45 10.84 11.98
CA ASP A 387 31.63 10.12 11.01
C ASP A 387 30.22 9.76 11.51
N CYS A 388 29.21 10.20 10.76
CA CYS A 388 27.87 9.62 10.83
C CYS A 388 27.94 8.18 10.28
N CYS A 389 28.13 7.19 11.15
CA CYS A 389 28.05 5.78 10.79
C CYS A 389 26.63 5.41 10.30
N MET A 390 26.42 5.44 8.98
CA MET A 390 25.40 4.62 8.27
C MET A 390 25.90 3.19 7.97
N GLY A 391 26.97 2.73 8.64
CA GLY A 391 27.77 1.59 8.20
C GLY A 391 27.78 0.35 9.09
N CYS A 392 26.84 0.16 10.04
CA CYS A 392 26.85 -1.02 10.90
C CYS A 392 25.44 -1.64 11.02
N HIS A 393 25.05 -2.46 10.04
CA HIS A 393 24.18 -3.61 10.27
C HIS A 393 24.31 -4.59 9.09
N SER A 394 25.45 -5.26 9.07
CA SER A 394 25.64 -6.58 8.47
C SER A 394 26.47 -7.36 9.48
N SER A 395 26.20 -8.66 9.64
CA SER A 395 26.94 -9.62 10.50
C SER A 395 26.35 -10.01 11.87
N ALA A 396 25.03 -9.99 12.10
CA ALA A 396 24.46 -10.62 13.32
C ALA A 396 23.24 -11.53 13.13
N ASP A 397 22.82 -11.82 11.89
CA ASP A 397 21.64 -12.67 11.61
C ASP A 397 21.99 -14.07 11.09
N PHE A 398 23.23 -14.56 11.26
CA PHE A 398 23.65 -15.87 10.71
C PHE A 398 24.21 -16.90 11.71
N GLU A 399 24.14 -16.67 13.03
CA GLU A 399 24.70 -17.62 14.03
C GLU A 399 23.65 -18.36 14.90
N SER A 400 22.39 -18.50 14.48
CA SER A 400 21.42 -19.31 15.25
C SER A 400 20.58 -20.31 14.45
N LEU A 401 21.07 -20.73 13.28
CA LEU A 401 20.54 -21.89 12.54
C LEU A 401 21.68 -22.86 12.26
N GLY A 402 22.12 -23.53 13.32
CA GLY A 402 22.77 -24.84 13.28
C GLY A 402 21.79 -25.88 13.79
#